data_AF-A0A1G5C4T3-F1
#
_entry.id   AF-A0A1G5C4T3-F1
#
_cell.length_a   1.000
_cell.length_b   1.000
_cell.length_c   1.000
_cell.angle_alpha   90.00
_cell.angle_beta   90.00
_cell.angle_gamma   90.00
#
_symmetry.space_group_name_H-M   'P 1'
#
loop_
_entity.id
_entity.type
_entity.pdbx_description
1 polymer ?
#
loop_
_entity_poly.entity_id
_entity_poly.type
_entity_poly.pdbx_seq_one_letter_code
_entity_poly.pdbx_strand_id
1 'polypeptide(L)'
;MNSMKRCVVRFLPAAMVILAVTLAAGPAAAGLFDFTHGRIAAPGSDLYALGTEAIEQGLGGTSYFTNGEGRVVEVRAKEMASGDLRVTVRRVHIPKNYVADTHDGTLEAERTYTRLEELAEESPWVGGYAVLPHNEGYEAYKFGVMVETEFNRNHVSDK
;
A
#
# COMPACT_ATOMS: atom_id res chain seq x y z
N MET A 1 38.58 61.52 -23.01
CA MET A 1 37.13 61.83 -23.04
C MET A 1 36.48 61.03 -21.93
N ASN A 2 35.73 61.71 -21.08
CA ASN A 2 35.41 61.34 -19.70
C ASN A 2 34.47 60.13 -19.53
N SER A 3 34.69 59.41 -18.42
CA SER A 3 33.69 58.90 -17.48
C SER A 3 32.30 58.54 -18.02
N MET A 4 32.12 57.28 -18.39
CA MET A 4 30.86 56.57 -18.14
C MET A 4 31.17 55.48 -17.11
N LYS A 5 31.03 55.82 -15.83
CA LYS A 5 29.89 55.37 -15.02
C LYS A 5 29.86 53.83 -15.02
N ARG A 6 30.61 53.25 -14.09
CA ARG A 6 30.03 52.77 -12.82
C ARG A 6 29.06 51.60 -13.06
N CYS A 7 29.54 50.44 -12.64
CA CYS A 7 28.90 49.74 -11.54
C CYS A 7 27.44 49.34 -11.79
N VAL A 8 27.21 48.40 -12.71
CA VAL A 8 26.08 47.47 -12.61
C VAL A 8 26.63 46.07 -12.92
N VAL A 9 27.27 45.46 -11.92
CA VAL A 9 26.81 44.18 -11.35
C VAL A 9 26.95 43.05 -12.38
N ARG A 10 28.14 42.44 -12.49
CA ARG A 10 28.52 41.20 -11.79
C ARG A 10 27.46 40.09 -11.95
N PHE A 11 27.88 39.06 -12.68
CA PHE A 11 27.41 37.67 -12.68
C PHE A 11 26.67 37.20 -11.41
N LEU A 12 25.73 36.24 -11.61
CA LEU A 12 24.90 35.50 -10.64
C LEU A 12 23.78 36.35 -9.98
N PRO A 13 22.47 35.96 -9.99
CA PRO A 13 21.90 34.62 -10.16
C PRO A 13 20.49 34.60 -10.82
N ALA A 14 20.36 34.41 -12.13
CA ALA A 14 19.04 34.13 -12.75
C ALA A 14 18.57 32.67 -12.56
N ALA A 15 19.38 31.83 -11.89
CA ALA A 15 19.04 30.45 -11.53
C ALA A 15 18.33 30.32 -10.16
N MET A 16 18.08 31.43 -9.46
CA MET A 16 17.48 31.44 -8.11
C MET A 16 15.96 31.64 -8.07
N VAL A 17 15.27 31.61 -9.22
CA VAL A 17 13.79 31.64 -9.26
C VAL A 17 13.19 30.25 -9.45
N ILE A 18 14.00 29.23 -9.80
CA ILE A 18 13.54 27.84 -9.88
C ILE A 18 13.57 27.15 -8.49
N LEU A 19 14.14 27.78 -7.46
CA LEU A 19 14.26 27.21 -6.12
C LEU A 19 13.19 27.67 -5.11
N ALA A 20 12.18 28.44 -5.52
CA ALA A 20 11.18 29.04 -4.62
C ALA A 20 9.73 28.52 -4.81
N VAL A 21 9.54 27.43 -5.55
CA VAL A 21 8.23 26.72 -5.62
C VAL A 21 8.41 25.24 -5.25
N THR A 22 9.20 24.98 -4.22
CA THR A 22 9.27 23.68 -3.51
C THR A 22 8.51 23.68 -2.18
N LEU A 23 7.67 24.68 -1.91
CA LEU A 23 6.90 24.76 -0.65
C LEU A 23 5.39 24.82 -0.83
N ALA A 24 4.85 24.31 -1.93
CA ALA A 24 3.55 23.66 -1.87
C ALA A 24 3.78 22.20 -1.41
N ALA A 25 4.33 22.07 -0.19
CA ALA A 25 4.12 20.87 0.59
C ALA A 25 2.60 20.81 0.81
N GLY A 26 1.91 20.17 -0.12
CA GLY A 26 0.59 19.64 0.15
C GLY A 26 0.69 18.88 1.48
N PRO A 27 -0.33 18.95 2.33
CA PRO A 27 -0.27 18.27 3.61
C PRO A 27 0.07 16.83 3.29
N ALA A 28 1.28 16.41 3.67
CA ALA A 28 1.52 15.02 3.93
C ALA A 28 0.51 14.71 5.03
N ALA A 29 -0.67 14.25 4.60
CA ALA A 29 -1.51 13.39 5.41
C ALA A 29 -0.70 12.09 5.57
N ALA A 30 0.44 12.20 6.25
CA ALA A 30 0.92 11.16 7.12
C ALA A 30 -0.25 10.98 8.08
N GLY A 31 -1.18 10.11 7.70
CA GLY A 31 -2.03 9.46 8.68
C GLY A 31 -1.07 9.03 9.76
N LEU A 32 -1.21 9.62 10.95
CA LEU A 32 -0.51 9.22 12.15
C LEU A 32 -0.94 7.77 12.40
N PHE A 33 -0.30 6.84 11.69
CA PHE A 33 -0.58 5.43 11.79
C PHE A 33 0.08 4.94 13.05
N ASP A 34 -0.75 4.37 13.90
CA ASP A 34 -0.36 3.88 15.19
C ASP A 34 0.33 2.51 15.06
N PHE A 35 1.64 2.54 14.76
CA PHE A 35 2.50 1.35 14.74
C PHE A 35 2.67 0.70 16.13
N THR A 36 2.03 1.19 17.19
CA THR A 36 2.08 0.54 18.51
C THR A 36 1.51 -0.87 18.48
N HIS A 37 0.63 -1.18 17.53
CA HIS A 37 -0.05 -2.48 17.40
C HIS A 37 0.67 -3.49 16.47
N GLY A 38 1.74 -3.08 15.77
CA GLY A 38 2.52 -3.99 14.94
C GLY A 38 3.40 -4.94 15.77
N ARG A 39 3.61 -6.17 15.30
CA ARG A 39 4.49 -7.15 15.96
C ARG A 39 5.92 -6.94 15.47
N ILE A 40 6.90 -7.11 16.36
CA ILE A 40 8.31 -7.19 15.94
C ILE A 40 8.47 -8.50 15.16
N ALA A 41 8.95 -8.40 13.93
CA ALA A 41 9.18 -9.54 13.07
C ALA A 41 10.59 -10.08 13.30
N ALA A 42 10.70 -11.36 13.68
CA ALA A 42 11.99 -11.99 13.91
C ALA A 42 12.68 -12.30 12.57
N PRO A 43 13.97 -11.97 12.39
CA PRO A 43 14.71 -12.34 11.18
C PRO A 43 14.58 -13.83 10.83
N GLY A 44 14.35 -14.12 9.55
CA GLY A 44 14.13 -15.49 9.07
C GLY A 44 12.71 -16.03 9.24
N SER A 45 11.77 -15.27 9.82
CA SER A 45 10.34 -15.62 9.84
C SER A 45 9.61 -15.14 8.58
N ASP A 46 8.48 -15.79 8.25
CA ASP A 46 7.61 -15.35 7.14
C ASP A 46 7.14 -13.90 7.33
N LEU A 47 6.83 -13.51 8.57
CA LEU A 47 6.42 -12.15 8.89
C LEU A 47 7.53 -11.13 8.59
N TYR A 48 8.78 -11.52 8.82
CA TYR A 48 9.93 -10.67 8.48
C TYR A 48 10.10 -10.57 6.97
N ALA A 49 10.01 -11.69 6.25
CA ALA A 49 10.08 -11.68 4.79
C ALA A 49 9.00 -10.78 4.15
N LEU A 50 7.75 -10.92 4.58
CA LEU A 50 6.64 -10.07 4.14
C LEU A 50 6.85 -8.59 4.49
N GLY A 51 7.38 -8.32 5.69
CA GLY A 51 7.66 -6.96 6.13
C GLY A 51 8.80 -6.30 5.36
N THR A 52 9.86 -7.04 5.07
CA THR A 52 10.99 -6.58 4.25
C THR A 52 10.51 -6.25 2.85
N GLU A 53 9.74 -7.14 2.22
CA GLU A 53 9.14 -6.90 0.90
C GLU A 53 8.29 -5.62 0.89
N ALA A 54 7.50 -5.40 1.94
CA ALA A 54 6.68 -4.19 2.07
C ALA A 54 7.49 -2.89 2.20
N ILE A 55 8.71 -2.94 2.77
CA ILE A 55 9.60 -1.78 2.84
C ILE A 55 10.35 -1.56 1.52
N GLU A 56 10.81 -2.64 0.89
CA GLU A 56 11.69 -2.56 -0.28
C GLU A 56 10.93 -2.25 -1.58
N GLN A 57 9.77 -2.89 -1.77
CA GLN A 57 8.98 -2.79 -2.99
C GLN A 57 7.62 -2.14 -2.76
N GLY A 58 7.15 -2.09 -1.51
CA GLY A 58 5.86 -1.51 -1.15
C GLY A 58 5.85 0.01 -1.16
N LEU A 59 4.65 0.58 -1.34
CA LEU A 59 4.47 2.03 -1.32
C LEU A 59 4.34 2.50 0.14
N GLY A 60 5.33 3.27 0.60
CA GLY A 60 5.34 3.81 1.96
C GLY A 60 5.36 2.73 3.05
N GLY A 61 6.01 1.58 2.79
CA GLY A 61 6.02 0.45 3.71
C GLY A 61 4.76 -0.41 3.65
N THR A 62 3.89 -0.22 2.65
CA THR A 62 2.66 -1.01 2.48
C THR A 62 2.74 -1.84 1.21
N SER A 63 2.51 -3.15 1.34
CA SER A 63 2.40 -4.07 0.21
C SER A 63 1.23 -5.04 0.41
N TYR A 64 0.76 -5.61 -0.69
CA TYR A 64 -0.38 -6.50 -0.72
C TYR A 64 0.05 -7.86 -1.24
N PHE A 65 -0.55 -8.90 -0.69
CA PHE A 65 -0.21 -10.27 -1.01
C PHE A 65 -1.47 -11.11 -1.15
N THR A 66 -1.39 -12.22 -1.88
CA THR A 66 -2.48 -13.18 -2.00
C THR A 66 -2.00 -14.62 -1.85
N ASN A 67 -2.91 -15.52 -1.50
CA ASN A 67 -2.69 -16.96 -1.62
C ASN A 67 -3.30 -17.54 -2.91
N GLY A 68 -3.79 -16.70 -3.84
CA GLY A 68 -4.52 -17.11 -5.04
C GLY A 68 -5.98 -17.49 -4.77
N GLU A 69 -6.31 -18.00 -3.58
CA GLU A 69 -7.65 -18.49 -3.23
C GLU A 69 -8.51 -17.41 -2.56
N GLY A 70 -8.55 -16.22 -3.15
CA GLY A 70 -9.40 -15.12 -2.69
C GLY A 70 -9.02 -14.51 -1.34
N ARG A 71 -7.90 -14.87 -0.71
CA ARG A 71 -7.39 -14.11 0.44
C ARG A 71 -6.47 -13.01 -0.05
N VAL A 72 -6.66 -11.82 0.50
CA VAL A 72 -5.76 -10.68 0.30
C VAL A 72 -5.22 -10.26 1.64
N VAL A 73 -3.92 -10.02 1.70
CA VAL A 73 -3.18 -9.68 2.90
C VAL A 73 -2.54 -8.32 2.68
N GLU A 74 -3.00 -7.32 3.41
CA GLU A 74 -2.31 -6.04 3.53
C GLU A 74 -1.23 -6.18 4.60
N VAL A 75 0.02 -5.94 4.21
CA VAL A 75 1.16 -5.89 5.11
C VAL A 75 1.67 -4.46 5.16
N ARG A 76 1.79 -3.94 6.39
CA ARG A 76 2.38 -2.64 6.66
C ARG A 76 3.58 -2.82 7.54
N ALA A 77 4.72 -2.30 7.10
CA ALA A 77 5.99 -2.49 7.75
C ALA A 77 6.70 -1.16 7.96
N LYS A 78 7.46 -1.09 9.05
CA LYS A 78 8.30 0.06 9.37
C LYS A 78 9.53 -0.39 10.13
N GLU A 79 10.69 0.11 9.70
CA GLU A 79 11.92 0.00 10.46
C GLU A 79 11.95 1.03 11.60
N MET A 80 12.21 0.54 12.80
CA MET A 80 12.30 1.35 14.00
C MET A 80 13.72 1.90 14.18
N ALA A 81 13.89 2.96 14.98
CA ALA A 81 15.22 3.51 15.29
C ALA A 81 16.15 2.51 16.00
N SER A 82 15.60 1.45 16.62
CA SER A 82 16.36 0.33 17.19
C SER A 82 16.93 -0.64 16.16
N GLY A 83 16.53 -0.54 14.89
CA GLY A 83 16.79 -1.54 13.84
C GLY A 83 15.75 -2.67 13.79
N ASP A 84 14.76 -2.66 14.69
CA ASP A 84 13.69 -3.66 14.67
C ASP A 84 12.71 -3.41 13.52
N LEU A 85 12.34 -4.48 12.81
CA LEU A 85 11.29 -4.45 11.81
C LEU A 85 9.93 -4.70 12.47
N ARG A 86 9.03 -3.71 12.41
CA ARG A 86 7.68 -3.81 12.96
C ARG A 86 6.67 -3.99 11.85
N VAL A 87 5.87 -5.05 11.93
CA VAL A 87 4.96 -5.48 10.88
C VAL A 87 3.54 -5.63 11.42
N THR A 88 2.58 -5.05 10.72
CA THR A 88 1.15 -5.21 10.92
C THR A 88 0.56 -5.90 9.71
N VAL A 89 -0.30 -6.88 9.94
CA VAL A 89 -0.93 -7.67 8.88
C VAL A 89 -2.44 -7.61 9.05
N ARG A 90 -3.16 -7.21 8.01
CA ARG A 90 -4.62 -7.32 7.93
C ARG A 90 -5.00 -8.25 6.78
N ARG A 91 -5.86 -9.21 7.07
CA ARG A 91 -6.30 -10.22 6.11
C ARG A 91 -7.77 -9.97 5.80
N VAL A 92 -8.12 -10.11 4.54
CA VAL A 92 -9.51 -10.13 4.08
C VAL A 92 -9.73 -11.35 3.20
N HIS A 93 -10.98 -11.82 3.12
CA HIS A 93 -11.35 -12.95 2.28
C HIS A 93 -12.53 -12.63 1.36
N ILE A 94 -12.33 -12.93 0.07
CA ILE A 94 -13.35 -12.91 -0.98
C ILE A 94 -13.72 -14.37 -1.28
N PRO A 95 -14.96 -14.82 -0.99
CA PRO A 95 -15.39 -16.18 -1.30
C PRO A 95 -15.51 -16.43 -2.82
N LYS A 96 -15.14 -17.64 -3.27
CA LYS A 96 -15.19 -18.05 -4.70
C LYS A 96 -16.57 -17.92 -5.36
N ASN A 97 -17.64 -18.00 -4.57
CA ASN A 97 -19.03 -17.89 -5.04
C ASN A 97 -19.79 -16.81 -4.25
N TYR A 98 -19.15 -15.67 -4.02
CA TYR A 98 -19.81 -14.55 -3.36
C TYR A 98 -20.97 -14.02 -4.21
N VAL A 99 -22.17 -13.94 -3.63
CA VAL A 99 -23.36 -13.37 -4.28
C VAL A 99 -23.66 -12.03 -3.59
N ALA A 100 -23.47 -10.94 -4.32
CA ALA A 100 -23.79 -9.61 -3.86
C ALA A 100 -25.27 -9.28 -4.10
N ASP A 101 -25.77 -8.19 -3.49
CA ASP A 101 -27.14 -7.71 -3.71
C ASP A 101 -27.40 -7.29 -5.17
N THR A 102 -26.33 -6.98 -5.91
CA THR A 102 -26.39 -6.61 -7.33
C THR A 102 -25.69 -7.63 -8.21
N HIS A 103 -26.18 -7.76 -9.44
CA HIS A 103 -25.54 -8.61 -10.45
C HIS A 103 -24.11 -8.16 -10.74
N ASP A 104 -23.89 -6.84 -10.87
CA ASP A 104 -22.56 -6.27 -11.13
C ASP A 104 -21.57 -6.56 -10.01
N GLY A 105 -22.00 -6.48 -8.73
CA GLY A 105 -21.15 -6.81 -7.59
C GLY A 105 -20.77 -8.30 -7.54
N THR A 106 -21.67 -9.18 -7.99
CA THR A 106 -21.38 -10.63 -8.12
C THR A 106 -20.33 -10.86 -9.21
N LEU A 107 -20.48 -10.23 -10.38
CA LEU A 107 -19.50 -10.32 -11.46
C LEU A 107 -18.14 -9.73 -11.07
N GLU A 108 -18.13 -8.64 -10.31
CA GLU A 108 -16.89 -8.05 -9.80
C GLU A 108 -16.17 -9.00 -8.83
N ALA A 109 -16.90 -9.67 -7.94
CA ALA A 109 -16.33 -10.66 -7.03
C ALA A 109 -15.67 -11.83 -7.77
N GLU A 110 -16.37 -12.39 -8.77
CA GLU A 110 -15.85 -13.49 -9.59
C GLU A 110 -14.58 -13.05 -10.36
N ARG A 111 -14.58 -11.84 -10.93
CA ARG A 111 -13.43 -11.29 -11.65
C ARG A 111 -12.24 -11.05 -10.73
N THR A 112 -12.46 -10.42 -9.58
CA THR A 112 -11.40 -10.18 -8.60
C THR A 112 -10.84 -11.51 -8.10
N TYR A 113 -11.69 -12.48 -7.79
CA TYR A 113 -11.25 -13.81 -7.35
C TYR A 113 -10.37 -14.49 -8.41
N THR A 114 -10.83 -14.53 -9.67
CA THR A 114 -10.07 -15.11 -10.79
C THR A 114 -8.76 -14.37 -11.00
N ARG A 115 -8.77 -13.03 -10.94
CA ARG A 115 -7.55 -12.24 -11.11
C ARG A 115 -6.52 -12.48 -10.01
N LEU A 116 -6.96 -12.78 -8.78
CA LEU A 116 -6.06 -13.17 -7.69
C LEU A 116 -5.42 -14.54 -7.95
N GLU A 117 -6.16 -15.52 -8.50
CA GLU A 117 -5.60 -16.81 -8.93
C GLU A 117 -4.50 -16.57 -9.99
N GLU A 118 -4.79 -15.80 -11.05
CA GLU A 118 -3.83 -15.47 -12.11
C GLU A 118 -2.58 -14.76 -11.58
N LEU A 119 -2.76 -13.71 -10.76
CA LEU A 119 -1.65 -12.96 -10.20
C LEU A 119 -0.77 -13.83 -9.29
N ALA A 120 -1.35 -14.83 -8.61
CA ALA A 120 -0.59 -15.74 -7.78
C ALA A 120 0.32 -16.69 -8.58
N GLU A 121 -0.04 -16.99 -9.84
CA GLU A 121 0.79 -17.76 -10.77
C GLU A 121 1.88 -16.91 -11.42
N GLU A 122 1.58 -15.64 -11.70
CA GLU A 122 2.49 -14.70 -12.37
C GLU A 122 3.55 -14.10 -11.43
N SER A 123 3.25 -14.03 -10.14
CA SER A 123 4.02 -13.22 -9.18
C SER A 123 4.98 -14.03 -8.31
N PRO A 124 6.06 -13.41 -7.81
CA PRO A 124 6.97 -14.06 -6.86
C PRO A 124 6.26 -14.35 -5.53
N TRP A 125 6.69 -15.42 -4.86
CA TRP A 125 6.17 -15.82 -3.56
C TRP A 125 7.13 -15.44 -2.44
N VAL A 126 6.61 -14.72 -1.43
CA VAL A 126 7.32 -14.28 -0.24
C VAL A 126 6.52 -14.70 0.99
N GLY A 127 7.15 -15.40 1.93
CA GLY A 127 6.51 -15.81 3.19
C GLY A 127 5.21 -16.62 3.00
N GLY A 128 5.14 -17.43 1.94
CA GLY A 128 3.96 -18.26 1.62
C GLY A 128 2.82 -17.53 0.92
N TYR A 129 3.04 -16.29 0.44
CA TYR A 129 2.06 -15.54 -0.34
C TYR A 129 2.68 -14.97 -1.61
N ALA A 130 1.89 -14.88 -2.68
CA ALA A 130 2.28 -14.17 -3.88
C ALA A 130 2.20 -12.65 -3.66
N VAL A 131 3.23 -11.92 -4.09
CA VAL A 131 3.27 -10.45 -4.02
C VAL A 131 2.35 -9.87 -5.08
N LEU A 132 1.44 -8.98 -4.72
CA LEU A 132 0.55 -8.33 -5.67
C LEU A 132 1.13 -7.00 -6.15
N PRO A 133 0.94 -6.64 -7.43
CA PRO A 133 1.11 -5.27 -7.88
C PRO A 133 0.27 -4.31 -7.02
N HIS A 134 0.80 -3.13 -6.71
CA HIS A 134 0.25 -2.29 -5.65
C HIS A 134 -1.21 -1.88 -5.89
N ASN A 135 -1.57 -1.46 -7.10
CA ASN A 135 -2.92 -1.00 -7.41
C ASN A 135 -3.92 -2.16 -7.37
N GLU A 136 -3.56 -3.27 -8.00
CA GLU A 136 -4.35 -4.50 -8.05
C GLU A 136 -4.58 -5.05 -6.64
N GLY A 137 -3.54 -5.06 -5.81
CA GLY A 137 -3.61 -5.49 -4.42
C GLY A 137 -4.46 -4.56 -3.55
N TYR A 138 -4.36 -3.24 -3.74
CA TYR A 138 -5.17 -2.27 -3.03
C TYR A 138 -6.66 -2.41 -3.37
N GLU A 139 -7.01 -2.51 -4.65
CA GLU A 139 -8.40 -2.67 -5.08
C GLU A 139 -8.99 -4.00 -4.61
N ALA A 140 -8.25 -5.11 -4.76
CA ALA A 140 -8.68 -6.41 -4.27
C ALA A 140 -8.86 -6.42 -2.74
N TYR A 141 -7.95 -5.77 -1.99
CA TYR A 141 -8.06 -5.62 -0.55
C TYR A 141 -9.31 -4.82 -0.17
N LYS A 142 -9.52 -3.66 -0.80
CA LYS A 142 -10.69 -2.80 -0.54
C LYS A 142 -12.00 -3.52 -0.84
N PHE A 143 -12.05 -4.28 -1.93
CA PHE A 143 -13.19 -5.13 -2.26
C PHE A 143 -13.41 -6.21 -1.18
N GLY A 144 -12.36 -6.90 -0.74
CA GLY A 144 -12.46 -7.87 0.36
C GLY A 144 -12.98 -7.26 1.67
N VAL A 145 -12.57 -6.03 2.01
CA VAL A 145 -13.11 -5.30 3.17
C VAL A 145 -14.62 -5.06 3.04
N MET A 146 -15.07 -4.69 1.84
CA MET A 146 -16.50 -4.49 1.56
C MET A 146 -17.27 -5.80 1.73
N VAL A 147 -16.79 -6.90 1.12
CA VAL A 147 -17.38 -8.24 1.23
C VAL A 147 -17.51 -8.67 2.70
N GLU A 148 -16.44 -8.54 3.49
CA GLU A 148 -16.50 -8.88 4.93
C GLU A 148 -17.48 -8.00 5.70
N THR A 149 -17.57 -6.71 5.34
CA THR A 149 -18.50 -5.78 5.98
C THR A 149 -19.95 -6.13 5.67
N GLU A 150 -20.26 -6.45 4.41
CA GLU A 150 -21.59 -6.88 3.96
C GLU A 150 -21.98 -8.20 4.62
N PHE A 151 -21.06 -9.18 4.63
CA PHE A 151 -21.28 -10.45 5.31
C PHE A 151 -21.63 -10.26 6.79
N ASN A 152 -20.87 -9.44 7.51
CA ASN A 152 -21.10 -9.16 8.93
C ASN A 152 -22.42 -8.41 9.18
N ARG A 153 -22.81 -7.47 8.30
CA ARG A 153 -24.10 -6.76 8.41
C ARG A 153 -25.28 -7.71 8.29
N ASN A 154 -25.25 -8.60 7.31
CA ASN A 154 -26.35 -9.53 7.04
C ASN A 154 -26.51 -10.54 8.19
N HIS A 155 -25.42 -11.02 8.79
CA HIS A 155 -25.47 -11.96 9.91
C HIS A 155 -25.82 -11.32 11.27
N VAL A 156 -25.70 -10.00 11.41
CA VAL A 156 -26.16 -9.27 12.60
C VAL A 156 -27.66 -8.97 12.50
N SER A 157 -28.21 -8.82 11.29
CA SER A 157 -29.65 -8.60 11.08
C SER A 157 -30.52 -9.83 11.32
N ASP A 158 -29.92 -11.03 11.37
CA ASP A 158 -30.59 -12.32 11.60
C ASP A 158 -30.69 -12.72 13.09
N LYS A 159 -30.33 -11.84 14.03
CA LYS A 159 -30.42 -12.05 15.49
C LYS A 159 -31.33 -11.03 16.16
#